data_AF-A0AAW4MZ05-F1
#
_entry.id   AF-A0AAW4MZ05-F1
#
_cell.length_a   1.000
_cell.length_b   1.000
_cell.length_c   1.000
_cell.angle_alpha   90.00
_cell.angle_beta   90.00
_cell.angle_gamma   90.00
#
_symmetry.space_group_name_H-M   'P 1'
#
loop_
_entity.id
_entity.type
_entity.pdbx_description
1 polymer ?
#
loop_
_entity_poly.entity_id
_entity_poly.type
_entity_poly.pdbx_seq_one_letter_code
_entity_poly.pdbx_strand_id
1 'polypeptide(L)'
;MQKYVLKLVVKKKWFDMIVSGEKTEEYREIKPYWIDKLVNQDADSGFIGYANEDLNINSEDFPFTVVGSDESLLLGATHFGEWVYPNGEKPQPKIFGEIEYIPFTHVLFFHGYSKNRKSIEKEIDSITIGKPQKGMCPDEWLDTDVFIIRFK
;
A
#
# COMPACT_ATOMS: atom_id res chain seq x y z
N MET A 1 -7.31 -1.72 25.66
CA MET A 1 -7.26 -1.07 24.34
C MET A 1 -8.15 -1.85 23.38
N GLN A 2 -8.90 -1.19 22.50
CA GLN A 2 -9.73 -1.89 21.51
C GLN A 2 -8.84 -2.61 20.49
N LYS A 3 -9.19 -3.86 20.15
CA LYS A 3 -8.42 -4.69 19.23
C LYS A 3 -8.89 -4.41 17.78
N TYR A 4 -7.98 -3.91 16.95
CA TYR A 4 -8.22 -3.67 15.52
C TYR A 4 -7.39 -4.65 14.71
N VAL A 5 -8.07 -5.46 13.89
CA VAL A 5 -7.45 -6.59 13.19
C VAL A 5 -7.41 -6.35 11.68
N LEU A 6 -6.21 -6.23 11.13
CA LEU A 6 -5.97 -6.16 9.70
C LEU A 6 -6.09 -7.55 9.08
N LYS A 7 -7.07 -7.76 8.20
CA LYS A 7 -7.30 -9.05 7.54
C LYS A 7 -6.54 -9.13 6.21
N LEU A 8 -5.61 -10.07 6.09
CA LEU A 8 -4.77 -10.26 4.90
C LEU A 8 -4.83 -11.68 4.36
N VAL A 9 -5.00 -11.80 3.05
CA VAL A 9 -4.81 -13.07 2.34
C VAL A 9 -3.41 -13.11 1.77
N VAL A 10 -2.69 -14.21 2.01
CA VAL A 10 -1.30 -14.41 1.56
C VAL A 10 -1.16 -15.71 0.77
N LYS A 11 -0.15 -15.75 -0.11
CA LYS A 11 0.23 -16.96 -0.85
C LYS A 11 0.75 -18.02 0.12
N LYS A 12 0.58 -19.30 -0.25
CA LYS A 12 0.99 -20.46 0.57
C LYS A 12 2.43 -20.33 1.08
N LYS A 13 3.40 -20.07 0.18
CA LYS A 13 4.82 -19.90 0.53
C LYS A 13 5.01 -18.92 1.69
N TRP A 14 4.40 -17.75 1.60
CA TRP A 14 4.53 -16.70 2.62
C TRP A 14 3.81 -17.06 3.91
N PHE A 15 2.64 -17.68 3.83
CA PHE A 15 1.93 -18.18 5.00
C PHE A 15 2.78 -19.18 5.79
N ASP A 16 3.37 -20.16 5.09
CA ASP A 16 4.19 -21.20 5.72
C ASP A 16 5.44 -20.58 6.39
N MET A 17 6.04 -19.53 5.80
CA MET A 17 7.16 -18.78 6.40
C MET A 17 6.74 -17.93 7.61
N ILE A 18 5.52 -17.39 7.62
CA ILE A 18 4.98 -16.67 8.78
C ILE A 18 4.70 -17.64 9.93
N VAL A 19 4.17 -18.82 9.63
CA VAL A 19 3.88 -19.86 10.62
C VAL A 19 5.16 -20.43 11.23
N SER A 20 6.22 -20.63 10.44
CA SER A 20 7.53 -21.07 10.94
C SER A 20 8.29 -19.99 11.72
N GLY A 21 7.91 -18.73 11.57
CA GLY A 21 8.59 -17.58 12.18
C GLY A 21 9.79 -17.07 11.38
N GLU A 22 10.07 -17.64 10.21
CA GLU A 22 11.12 -17.16 9.30
C GLU A 22 10.80 -15.79 8.71
N LYS A 23 9.51 -15.47 8.53
CA LYS A 23 9.04 -14.19 7.99
C LYS A 23 8.28 -13.40 9.05
N THR A 24 8.84 -12.26 9.44
CA THR A 24 8.30 -11.33 10.47
C THR A 24 7.78 -10.01 9.88
N GLU A 25 7.80 -9.88 8.56
CA GLU A 25 7.34 -8.70 7.82
C GLU A 25 6.41 -9.12 6.68
N GLU A 26 5.32 -8.39 6.45
CA GLU A 26 4.46 -8.53 5.28
C GLU A 26 4.53 -7.26 4.44
N TYR A 27 4.61 -7.44 3.11
CA TYR A 27 4.77 -6.33 2.17
C TYR A 27 3.52 -6.13 1.34
N ARG A 28 3.15 -4.87 1.07
CA ARG A 28 2.09 -4.51 0.13
C ARG A 28 2.53 -3.37 -0.76
N GLU A 29 2.33 -3.53 -2.06
CA GLU A 29 2.53 -2.45 -3.02
C GLU A 29 1.75 -1.20 -2.61
N ILE A 30 2.35 -0.03 -2.84
CA ILE A 30 1.70 1.26 -2.65
C ILE A 30 0.65 1.43 -3.77
N LYS A 31 -0.58 0.99 -3.49
CA LYS A 31 -1.75 1.10 -4.35
C LYS A 31 -2.87 1.83 -3.61
N PRO A 32 -3.79 2.52 -4.30
CA PRO A 32 -4.87 3.29 -3.67
C PRO A 32 -5.64 2.51 -2.60
N TYR A 33 -5.98 1.25 -2.88
CA TYR A 33 -6.63 0.34 -1.92
C TYR A 33 -5.85 0.17 -0.61
N TRP A 34 -4.51 0.03 -0.66
CA TRP A 34 -3.70 -0.17 0.53
C TRP A 34 -3.47 1.13 1.29
N ILE A 35 -3.40 2.25 0.57
CA ILE A 35 -3.32 3.59 1.18
C ILE A 35 -4.59 3.83 2.01
N ASP A 36 -5.76 3.75 1.39
CA ASP A 36 -7.07 3.90 2.05
C ASP A 36 -7.22 2.97 3.26
N LYS A 37 -6.72 1.74 3.13
CA LYS A 37 -6.86 0.73 4.18
C LYS A 37 -5.88 0.90 5.34
N LEU A 38 -4.69 1.47 5.13
CA LEU A 38 -3.61 1.52 6.14
C LEU A 38 -3.36 2.93 6.70
N VAL A 39 -3.77 3.96 5.97
CA VAL A 39 -3.52 5.38 6.30
C VAL A 39 -4.84 6.05 6.66
N ASN A 40 -4.81 6.86 7.71
CA ASN A 40 -5.99 7.59 8.18
C ASN A 40 -6.31 8.74 7.20
N GLN A 41 -7.57 8.93 6.82
CA GLN A 41 -8.01 9.96 5.87
C GLN A 41 -8.43 11.29 6.53
N ASP A 42 -8.09 11.49 7.80
CA ASP A 42 -8.38 12.74 8.48
C ASP A 42 -7.47 13.82 7.87
N ALA A 43 -8.08 14.73 7.10
CA ALA A 43 -7.49 15.63 6.10
C ALA A 43 -6.43 16.63 6.59
N ASP A 44 -6.04 16.55 7.87
CA ASP A 44 -5.00 17.36 8.49
C ASP A 44 -3.65 16.61 8.60
N SER A 45 -3.63 15.30 8.35
CA SER A 45 -2.43 14.44 8.36
C SER A 45 -2.06 13.96 6.94
N GLY A 46 -0.78 13.73 6.70
CA GLY A 46 -0.11 13.69 5.40
C GLY A 46 -0.84 12.95 4.27
N PHE A 47 -0.70 13.48 3.07
CA PHE A 47 -1.43 13.04 1.88
C PHE A 47 -0.47 12.40 0.83
N ILE A 48 -0.94 11.40 0.08
CA ILE A 48 -0.15 10.65 -0.92
C ILE A 48 -0.63 10.96 -2.33
N GLY A 49 0.25 11.48 -3.19
CA GLY A 49 -0.09 11.74 -4.59
C GLY A 49 1.11 11.65 -5.51
N TYR A 50 0.92 12.02 -6.77
CA TYR A 50 1.98 12.01 -7.78
C TYR A 50 2.51 13.42 -8.00
N ALA A 51 3.82 13.57 -8.20
CA ALA A 51 4.38 14.88 -8.49
C ALA A 51 4.04 15.31 -9.92
N ASN A 52 3.73 16.60 -10.10
CA ASN A 52 3.38 17.18 -11.40
C ASN A 52 4.49 17.04 -12.45
N GLU A 53 5.76 17.00 -12.02
CA GLU A 53 6.92 16.77 -12.88
C GLU A 53 6.85 15.42 -13.62
N ASP A 54 6.15 14.44 -13.05
CA ASP A 54 5.99 13.10 -13.64
C ASP A 54 4.76 12.98 -14.57
N LEU A 55 3.87 14.00 -14.59
CA LEU A 55 2.56 13.96 -15.26
C LEU A 55 2.36 15.00 -16.38
N ASN A 56 3.27 15.97 -16.54
CA ASN A 56 3.20 17.03 -17.56
C ASN A 56 1.89 17.86 -17.50
N ILE A 57 1.44 18.21 -16.29
CA ILE A 57 0.24 19.01 -16.02
C ILE A 57 0.66 20.45 -15.67
N ASN A 58 -0.01 21.46 -16.25
CA ASN A 58 0.29 22.88 -15.97
C ASN A 58 0.04 23.21 -14.48
N SER A 59 1.05 23.76 -13.83
CA SER A 59 1.21 23.85 -12.37
C SER A 59 0.41 24.98 -11.69
N GLU A 60 -0.32 25.81 -12.42
CA GLU A 60 -0.86 27.07 -11.88
C GLU A 60 -2.24 26.92 -11.20
N ASP A 61 -3.02 25.89 -11.52
CA ASP A 61 -4.38 25.72 -10.96
C ASP A 61 -4.48 24.59 -9.90
N PHE A 62 -3.60 23.59 -9.94
CA PHE A 62 -3.52 22.51 -8.94
C PHE A 62 -2.07 21.99 -8.84
N PRO A 63 -1.29 22.40 -7.82
CA PRO A 63 0.10 21.97 -7.67
C PRO A 63 0.26 20.48 -7.29
N PHE A 64 -0.85 19.76 -7.07
CA PHE A 64 -0.84 18.37 -6.66
C PHE A 64 -2.11 17.62 -7.10
N THR A 65 -1.97 16.43 -7.69
CA THR A 65 -3.13 15.54 -7.89
C THR A 65 -3.29 14.62 -6.67
N VAL A 66 -4.40 14.84 -5.96
CA VAL A 66 -4.79 14.08 -4.77
C VAL A 66 -5.43 12.75 -5.17
N VAL A 67 -4.70 11.63 -5.03
CA VAL A 67 -5.26 10.27 -5.04
C VAL A 67 -6.06 10.00 -3.75
N GLY A 68 -7.22 10.62 -3.63
CA GLY A 68 -8.28 10.16 -2.72
C GLY A 68 -8.96 8.90 -3.28
N SER A 69 -9.66 8.16 -2.42
CA SER A 69 -10.25 6.83 -2.66
C SER A 69 -11.39 6.75 -3.70
N ASP A 70 -11.60 7.78 -4.52
CA ASP A 70 -12.56 7.73 -5.61
C ASP A 70 -11.88 7.97 -6.96
N GLU A 71 -12.30 7.20 -7.95
CA GLU A 71 -11.98 7.36 -9.38
C GLU A 71 -12.45 8.73 -9.97
N SER A 72 -12.63 9.79 -9.17
CA SER A 72 -13.38 11.00 -9.53
C SER A 72 -12.57 12.27 -9.76
N LEU A 73 -11.24 12.27 -9.70
CA LEU A 73 -10.42 13.41 -10.16
C LEU A 73 -9.45 13.03 -11.29
N LEU A 74 -10.00 12.26 -12.24
CA LEU A 74 -9.76 12.42 -13.68
C LEU A 74 -10.31 13.79 -14.12
N LEU A 75 -9.51 14.85 -14.05
CA LEU A 75 -9.81 16.07 -14.83
C LEU A 75 -8.84 16.17 -16.00
N GLY A 76 -9.04 15.31 -17.01
CA GLY A 76 -8.41 15.44 -18.32
C GLY A 76 -8.38 14.15 -19.12
N ALA A 77 -9.23 14.08 -20.15
CA ALA A 77 -9.22 13.14 -21.29
C ALA A 77 -9.77 11.72 -21.04
N THR A 78 -11.09 11.53 -21.17
CA THR A 78 -11.80 11.05 -22.38
C THR A 78 -11.75 9.54 -22.60
N HIS A 79 -12.94 8.93 -22.49
CA HIS A 79 -13.48 7.87 -23.36
C HIS A 79 -12.48 6.87 -23.96
N PHE A 80 -12.58 5.62 -23.48
CA PHE A 80 -12.02 4.41 -24.09
C PHE A 80 -10.49 4.27 -24.09
N GLY A 81 -9.96 3.78 -22.96
CA GLY A 81 -8.94 2.73 -22.93
C GLY A 81 -7.61 2.99 -23.65
N GLU A 82 -6.69 3.68 -22.99
CA GLU A 82 -5.29 3.27 -22.77
C GLU A 82 -4.59 4.34 -21.93
N TRP A 83 -3.83 3.93 -20.90
CA TRP A 83 -3.00 4.87 -20.14
C TRP A 83 -1.77 5.23 -20.97
N VAL A 84 -1.64 6.49 -21.38
CA VAL A 84 -0.43 7.00 -22.04
C VAL A 84 0.34 7.85 -21.03
N TYR A 85 1.43 7.32 -20.50
CA TYR A 85 2.35 8.08 -19.65
C TYR A 85 3.25 8.97 -20.51
N PRO A 86 3.51 10.25 -20.14
CA PRO A 86 4.28 11.19 -20.95
C PRO A 86 5.65 10.66 -21.40
N ASN A 87 6.26 9.81 -20.57
CA ASN A 87 7.58 9.22 -20.79
C ASN A 87 7.55 7.69 -20.97
N GLY A 88 6.37 7.08 -21.08
CA GLY A 88 6.21 5.60 -21.10
C GLY A 88 6.45 4.91 -19.75
N GLU A 89 6.86 5.66 -18.71
CA GLU A 89 7.08 5.16 -17.36
C GLU A 89 5.92 5.54 -16.43
N LYS A 90 5.48 4.60 -15.60
CA LYS A 90 4.45 4.86 -14.59
C LYS A 90 5.05 5.73 -13.47
N PRO A 91 4.44 6.86 -13.11
CA PRO A 91 4.93 7.72 -12.03
C PRO A 91 4.90 6.97 -10.69
N GLN A 92 5.91 7.20 -9.85
CA GLN A 92 5.98 6.64 -8.51
C GLN A 92 5.20 7.56 -7.54
N PRO A 93 4.36 6.99 -6.64
CA PRO A 93 3.66 7.80 -5.65
C PRO A 93 4.66 8.44 -4.68
N LYS A 94 4.43 9.71 -4.32
CA LYS A 94 5.20 10.46 -3.33
C LYS A 94 4.32 10.83 -2.13
N ILE A 95 4.93 10.83 -0.96
CA ILE A 95 4.28 11.14 0.32
C ILE A 95 4.57 12.60 0.67
N PHE A 96 3.53 13.35 1.04
CA PHE A 96 3.64 14.73 1.48
C PHE A 96 3.04 14.89 2.88
N GLY A 97 3.84 15.32 3.85
CA GLY A 97 3.43 15.48 5.26
C GLY A 97 3.67 14.23 6.12
N GLU A 98 3.24 14.28 7.38
CA GLU A 98 3.37 13.18 8.35
C GLU A 98 2.16 12.24 8.24
N ILE A 99 2.40 10.98 7.85
CA ILE A 99 1.35 9.96 7.76
C ILE A 99 1.00 9.47 9.17
N GLU A 100 -0.27 9.59 9.55
CA GLU A 100 -0.82 8.85 10.70
C GLU A 100 -1.45 7.53 10.21
N TYR A 101 -0.95 6.41 10.74
CA TYR A 101 -1.44 5.08 10.38
C TYR A 101 -2.71 4.73 11.16
N ILE A 102 -3.62 4.01 10.51
CA ILE A 102 -4.74 3.38 11.22
C ILE A 102 -4.16 2.40 12.25
N PRO A 103 -4.52 2.51 13.54
CA PRO A 103 -3.86 1.78 14.63
C PRO A 103 -4.31 0.32 14.69
N PHE A 104 -4.09 -0.45 13.61
CA PHE A 104 -4.23 -1.89 13.65
C PHE A 104 -3.26 -2.43 14.69
N THR A 105 -3.81 -3.12 15.68
CA THR A 105 -3.02 -3.73 16.75
C THR A 105 -2.59 -5.14 16.38
N HIS A 106 -3.35 -5.79 15.48
CA HIS A 106 -3.10 -7.17 15.07
C HIS A 106 -3.32 -7.33 13.57
N VAL A 107 -2.67 -8.35 13.00
CA VAL A 107 -2.90 -8.82 11.63
C VAL A 107 -3.34 -10.27 11.66
N LEU A 108 -4.40 -10.59 10.91
CA LEU A 108 -4.90 -11.94 10.72
C LEU A 108 -4.59 -12.38 9.28
N PHE A 109 -3.63 -13.29 9.16
CA PHE A 109 -3.23 -13.88 7.89
C PHE A 109 -4.12 -15.08 7.57
N PHE A 110 -4.57 -15.16 6.32
CA PHE A 110 -5.32 -16.28 5.78
C PHE A 110 -4.49 -17.03 4.73
N HIS A 111 -4.45 -18.36 4.84
CA HIS A 111 -3.82 -19.25 3.86
C HIS A 111 -4.67 -19.34 2.58
N GLY A 112 -4.52 -18.37 1.68
CA GLY A 112 -5.26 -18.29 0.43
C GLY A 112 -6.78 -18.03 0.58
N TYR A 113 -7.56 -18.43 -0.43
CA TYR A 113 -8.98 -18.07 -0.58
C TYR A 113 -9.99 -19.20 -0.30
N SER A 114 -9.54 -20.36 0.22
CA SER A 114 -10.44 -21.47 0.52
C SER A 114 -11.44 -21.13 1.64
N LYS A 115 -12.67 -21.66 1.58
CA LYS A 115 -13.68 -21.48 2.63
C LYS A 115 -13.22 -22.01 3.99
N ASN A 116 -12.46 -23.11 4.01
CA ASN A 116 -11.90 -23.73 5.21
C ASN A 116 -10.40 -23.45 5.34
N ARG A 117 -10.00 -22.22 5.00
CA ARG A 117 -8.59 -21.80 5.07
C ARG A 117 -8.09 -21.73 6.50
N LYS A 118 -6.82 -22.09 6.68
CA LYS A 118 -6.08 -21.84 7.92
C LYS A 118 -5.83 -20.35 8.09
N SER A 119 -5.71 -19.90 9.32
CA SER A 119 -5.31 -18.55 9.66
C SER A 119 -4.34 -18.51 10.82
N ILE A 120 -3.52 -17.48 10.86
CA ILE A 120 -2.66 -17.16 11.99
C ILE A 120 -2.79 -15.67 12.31
N GLU A 121 -2.98 -15.36 13.58
CA GLU A 121 -3.02 -13.99 14.07
C GLU A 121 -1.66 -13.61 14.67
N LYS A 122 -1.23 -12.38 14.43
CA LYS A 122 0.03 -11.82 14.90
C LYS A 122 -0.20 -10.40 15.44
N GLU A 123 0.56 -10.02 16.45
CA GLU A 123 0.56 -8.64 16.95
C GLU A 123 1.37 -7.77 16.01
N ILE A 124 0.85 -6.61 15.62
CA ILE A 124 1.58 -5.67 14.77
C ILE A 124 2.55 -4.89 15.66
N ASP A 125 3.82 -4.90 15.25
CA ASP A 125 4.86 -4.11 15.88
C ASP A 125 4.96 -2.71 15.26
N SER A 126 4.94 -2.62 13.93
CA SER A 126 4.96 -1.34 13.22
C SER A 126 4.46 -1.48 11.78
N ILE A 127 3.92 -0.38 11.24
CA ILE A 127 3.62 -0.23 9.80
C ILE A 127 4.46 0.95 9.31
N THR A 128 5.25 0.73 8.27
CA THR A 128 6.16 1.75 7.70
C THR A 128 6.17 1.66 6.17
N ILE A 129 6.82 2.61 5.50
CA ILE A 129 7.09 2.55 4.07
C ILE A 129 8.60 2.44 3.86
N GLY A 130 9.02 1.55 2.96
CA GLY A 130 10.43 1.37 2.63
C GLY A 130 10.67 0.23 1.65
N LYS A 131 11.94 -0.20 1.54
CA LYS A 131 12.34 -1.29 0.66
C LYS A 131 12.12 -2.66 1.32
N PRO A 132 11.55 -3.64 0.59
CA PRO A 132 11.34 -4.97 1.13
C PRO A 132 12.63 -5.79 1.20
N GLN A 133 12.61 -6.87 2.00
CA GLN A 133 13.75 -7.79 2.09
C GLN A 133 13.76 -8.80 0.94
N LYS A 134 14.93 -8.98 0.32
CA LYS A 134 15.15 -9.98 -0.72
C LYS A 134 14.81 -11.39 -0.23
N GLY A 135 14.09 -12.15 -1.05
CA GLY A 135 13.64 -13.51 -0.72
C GLY A 135 12.35 -13.57 0.11
N MET A 136 11.90 -12.44 0.67
CA MET A 136 10.68 -12.32 1.46
C MET A 136 9.50 -11.69 0.69
N CYS A 137 9.74 -11.20 -0.53
CA CYS A 137 8.76 -10.64 -1.45
C CYS A 137 9.06 -11.09 -2.90
N PRO A 138 8.17 -10.80 -3.87
CA PRO A 138 8.52 -10.86 -5.29
C PRO A 138 9.71 -9.94 -5.63
N ASP A 139 10.61 -10.39 -6.51
CA ASP A 139 11.83 -9.64 -6.86
C ASP A 139 11.53 -8.30 -7.57
N GLU A 140 10.40 -8.22 -8.28
CA GLU A 140 9.87 -7.00 -8.90
C GLU A 140 9.61 -5.85 -7.90
N TRP A 141 9.55 -6.12 -6.60
CA TRP A 141 9.34 -5.09 -5.57
C TRP A 141 10.62 -4.60 -4.91
N LEU A 142 11.78 -5.18 -5.22
CA LEU A 142 13.02 -4.86 -4.51
C LEU A 142 13.48 -3.42 -4.73
N ASP A 143 13.17 -2.86 -5.90
CA ASP A 143 13.55 -1.48 -6.25
C ASP A 143 12.42 -0.47 -5.98
N THR A 144 11.24 -0.91 -5.53
CA THR A 144 10.09 -0.04 -5.27
C THR A 144 9.82 0.09 -3.77
N ASP A 145 9.19 1.19 -3.38
CA ASP A 145 8.73 1.35 -2.00
C ASP A 145 7.42 0.59 -1.80
N VAL A 146 7.30 -0.06 -0.64
CA VAL A 146 6.14 -0.84 -0.24
C VAL A 146 5.75 -0.49 1.18
N PHE A 147 4.49 -0.78 1.54
CA PHE A 147 4.12 -0.88 2.95
C PHE A 147 4.81 -2.11 3.56
N ILE A 148 5.47 -1.91 4.69
CA ILE A 148 6.11 -2.93 5.50
C ILE A 148 5.33 -3.05 6.82
N ILE A 149 4.66 -4.18 7.00
CA ILE A 149 3.91 -4.52 8.23
C ILE A 149 4.77 -5.49 9.03
N ARG A 150 5.41 -5.01 10.10
CA ARG A 150 6.18 -5.84 11.03
C ARG A 150 5.29 -6.42 12.11
N PHE A 151 5.53 -7.67 12.49
CA PHE A 151 4.71 -8.37 13.48
C PHE A 151 5.49 -9.38 14.33
N LYS A 152 4.95 -9.71 15.50
CA LYS A 152 5.50 -10.65 16.50
C LYS A 152 4.72 -11.97 16.48
#